data_AF-A0A2E4ZSM6-F1
#
_entry.id   AF-A0A2E4ZSM6-F1
#
_cell.length_a   1.000
_cell.length_b   1.000
_cell.length_c   1.000
_cell.angle_alpha   90.00
_cell.angle_beta   90.00
_cell.angle_gamma   90.00
#
_symmetry.space_group_name_H-M   'P 1'
#
loop_
_entity.id
_entity.type
_entity.pdbx_description
1 polymer ?
#
loop_
_entity_poly.entity_id
_entity_poly.type
_entity_poly.pdbx_seq_one_letter_code
_entity_poly.pdbx_strand_id
1 'polypeptide(L)'
;MEKTSGRLEWCVVHLTEDNNWWVKEISDDLNWDVEGLSIIDPNQFLQIHESLDSFTDYGLDSEVVDDAFFTFEIADELKDGSVRLGRVRDSLLKAEDLLFALPDIQDEQKGPFADFIHHATHLRVQMLNELIEFSEPYTVDDMEEILREKEGAAFIEGRHFHFHDQITSILEFVPDGFKLEADLDEDEKASKEEEEYPELETVEEAPEEEAILVKKEKLRWDEEGEEGEEGEEGKKGKEGS
;
A
#
# COMPACT_ATOMS: atom_id res chain seq x y z
N MET A 1 -28.23 2.30 27.72
CA MET A 1 -27.19 2.96 26.90
C MET A 1 -25.96 2.10 27.02
N GLU A 2 -25.91 1.03 26.23
CA GLU A 2 -24.68 0.27 26.07
C GLU A 2 -23.74 1.13 25.23
N LYS A 3 -22.54 1.40 25.73
CA LYS A 3 -21.47 1.99 24.95
C LYS A 3 -20.93 0.90 24.04
N THR A 4 -21.58 0.67 22.91
CA THR A 4 -21.01 -0.09 21.78
C THR A 4 -19.96 0.80 21.12
N SER A 5 -18.81 0.93 21.77
CA SER A 5 -17.59 1.37 21.08
C SER A 5 -16.86 0.07 20.79
N GLY A 6 -17.20 -0.56 19.67
CA GLY A 6 -16.39 -1.66 19.14
C GLY A 6 -15.02 -1.07 18.84
N ARG A 7 -14.00 -1.44 19.61
CA ARG A 7 -12.63 -1.10 19.24
C ARG A 7 -12.32 -2.05 18.09
N LEU A 8 -12.05 -1.51 16.90
CA LEU A 8 -11.59 -2.31 15.76
C LEU A 8 -10.47 -3.26 16.25
N GLU A 9 -10.66 -4.57 16.13
CA GLU A 9 -9.81 -5.62 16.73
C GLU A 9 -9.32 -6.64 15.70
N TRP A 10 -10.12 -6.92 14.67
CA TRP A 10 -9.77 -7.81 13.57
C TRP A 10 -10.51 -7.40 12.29
N CYS A 11 -9.99 -7.82 11.16
CA CYS A 11 -10.67 -7.80 9.86
C CYS A 11 -10.36 -9.09 9.08
N VAL A 12 -11.17 -9.40 8.08
CA VAL A 12 -10.91 -10.45 7.10
C VAL A 12 -10.72 -9.75 5.76
N VAL A 13 -9.65 -10.08 5.07
CA VAL A 13 -9.25 -9.45 3.81
C VAL A 13 -9.13 -10.50 2.72
N HIS A 14 -9.24 -10.07 1.47
CA HIS A 14 -9.11 -10.95 0.31
C HIS A 14 -8.43 -10.23 -0.84
N LEU A 15 -7.70 -10.98 -1.66
CA LEU A 15 -7.07 -10.48 -2.87
C LEU A 15 -8.03 -10.60 -4.05
N THR A 16 -8.28 -9.49 -4.73
CA THR A 16 -9.15 -9.39 -5.92
C THR A 16 -8.34 -9.47 -7.22
N GLU A 17 -9.02 -9.36 -8.35
CA GLU A 17 -8.43 -9.49 -9.70
C GLU A 17 -7.49 -8.33 -10.08
N ASP A 18 -7.64 -7.17 -9.43
CA ASP A 18 -6.76 -6.00 -9.56
C ASP A 18 -5.46 -6.13 -8.75
N ASN A 19 -5.18 -7.31 -8.18
CA ASN A 19 -4.03 -7.61 -7.33
C ASN A 19 -3.91 -6.75 -6.05
N ASN A 20 -5.02 -6.17 -5.61
CA ASN A 20 -5.14 -5.40 -4.38
C ASN A 20 -5.89 -6.16 -3.28
N TRP A 21 -5.65 -5.77 -2.04
CA TRP A 21 -6.30 -6.34 -0.86
C TRP A 21 -7.47 -5.48 -0.41
N TRP A 22 -8.61 -6.14 -0.22
CA TRP A 22 -9.85 -5.49 0.20
C TRP A 22 -10.42 -6.15 1.43
N VAL A 23 -10.99 -5.34 2.32
CA VAL A 23 -11.69 -5.81 3.51
C VAL A 23 -13.00 -6.47 3.09
N LYS A 24 -13.23 -7.66 3.63
CA LYS A 24 -14.44 -8.47 3.41
C LYS A 24 -15.34 -8.50 4.64
N GLU A 25 -14.74 -8.54 5.83
CA GLU A 25 -15.44 -8.47 7.11
C GLU A 25 -14.62 -7.68 8.11
N ILE A 26 -15.28 -6.99 9.03
CA ILE A 26 -14.62 -6.17 10.04
C ILE A 26 -15.31 -6.31 11.39
N SER A 27 -14.52 -6.27 12.46
CA SER A 27 -15.01 -6.40 13.84
C SER A 27 -15.89 -5.24 14.32
N ASP A 28 -15.84 -4.10 13.65
CA ASP A 28 -16.61 -2.89 14.00
C ASP A 28 -17.47 -2.43 12.80
N ASP A 29 -18.48 -3.23 12.48
CA ASP A 29 -19.42 -3.01 11.37
C ASP A 29 -20.36 -1.80 11.56
N LEU A 30 -20.32 -1.14 12.72
CA LEU A 30 -21.12 0.05 13.02
C LEU A 30 -20.44 1.34 12.58
N ASN A 31 -19.11 1.41 12.65
CA ASN A 31 -18.35 2.62 12.33
C ASN A 31 -17.60 2.50 11.00
N TRP A 32 -17.61 1.32 10.37
CA TRP A 32 -16.90 1.06 9.12
C TRP A 32 -17.86 0.57 8.05
N ASP A 33 -17.78 1.20 6.88
CA ASP A 33 -18.32 0.63 5.66
C ASP A 33 -17.26 -0.28 5.05
N VAL A 34 -17.65 -1.51 4.73
CA VAL A 34 -16.76 -2.51 4.12
C VAL A 34 -16.80 -2.41 2.59
N GLU A 35 -17.84 -1.81 2.02
CA GLU A 35 -17.99 -1.69 0.58
C GLU A 35 -16.89 -0.80 0.00
N GLY A 36 -15.94 -1.41 -0.71
CA GLY A 36 -14.80 -0.70 -1.28
C GLY A 36 -13.75 -0.26 -0.26
N LEU A 37 -13.72 -0.86 0.92
CA LEU A 37 -12.68 -0.60 1.90
C LEU A 37 -11.42 -1.38 1.56
N SER A 38 -10.42 -0.68 1.01
CA SER A 38 -9.10 -1.27 0.72
C SER A 38 -8.21 -1.29 1.96
N ILE A 39 -7.18 -2.15 1.94
CA ILE A 39 -6.15 -2.22 2.96
C ILE A 39 -4.78 -2.31 2.27
N ILE A 40 -3.78 -1.66 2.86
CA ILE A 40 -2.43 -1.63 2.31
C ILE A 40 -1.69 -2.87 2.80
N ASP A 41 -1.14 -3.64 1.85
CA ASP A 41 -0.32 -4.80 2.16
C ASP A 41 1.13 -4.41 2.54
N PRO A 42 1.90 -5.29 3.18
CA PRO A 42 3.25 -4.96 3.63
C PRO A 42 4.19 -4.46 2.53
N ASN A 43 4.07 -4.97 1.29
CA ASN A 43 4.92 -4.54 0.18
C ASN A 43 4.51 -3.14 -0.31
N GLN A 44 3.21 -2.90 -0.39
CA GLN A 44 2.67 -1.56 -0.69
C GLN A 44 3.11 -0.54 0.37
N PHE A 45 3.10 -0.92 1.65
CA PHE A 45 3.57 -0.03 2.71
C PHE A 45 5.08 0.21 2.63
N LEU A 46 5.88 -0.80 2.27
CA LEU A 46 7.31 -0.64 2.05
C LEU A 46 7.60 0.39 0.95
N GLN A 47 6.88 0.34 -0.18
CA GLN A 47 7.01 1.35 -1.24
C GLN A 47 6.66 2.76 -0.72
N ILE A 48 5.54 2.88 0.01
CA ILE A 48 5.15 4.15 0.65
C ILE A 48 6.25 4.65 1.59
N HIS A 49 6.83 3.77 2.41
CA HIS A 49 7.91 4.08 3.34
C HIS A 49 9.15 4.63 2.60
N GLU A 50 9.58 3.96 1.53
CA GLU A 50 10.71 4.41 0.70
C GLU A 50 10.45 5.79 0.08
N SER A 51 9.23 6.04 -0.40
CA SER A 51 8.87 7.38 -0.91
C SER A 51 8.85 8.44 0.20
N LEU A 52 8.36 8.08 1.39
CA LEU A 52 8.31 8.97 2.56
C LEU A 52 9.71 9.37 3.06
N ASP A 53 10.72 8.52 2.88
CA ASP A 53 12.10 8.85 3.28
C ASP A 53 12.57 10.17 2.64
N SER A 54 12.17 10.44 1.39
CA SER A 54 12.47 11.69 0.68
C SER A 54 11.90 12.93 1.36
N PHE A 55 10.80 12.78 2.12
CA PHE A 55 10.14 13.89 2.82
C PHE A 55 10.76 14.17 4.18
N THR A 56 11.66 13.32 4.68
CA THR A 56 12.33 13.51 5.98
C THR A 56 13.07 14.86 6.02
N ASP A 57 13.77 15.21 4.95
CA ASP A 57 14.50 16.49 4.84
C ASP A 57 13.56 17.71 4.77
N TYR A 58 12.29 17.48 4.41
CA TYR A 58 11.24 18.49 4.32
C TYR A 58 10.42 18.63 5.61
N GLY A 59 10.68 17.81 6.63
CA GLY A 59 10.00 17.85 7.92
C GLY A 59 8.84 16.86 8.05
N LEU A 60 8.98 15.67 7.46
CA LEU A 60 8.06 14.56 7.72
C LEU A 60 7.90 14.31 9.22
N ASP A 61 6.65 14.14 9.64
CA ASP A 61 6.30 13.85 11.03
C ASP A 61 5.93 12.38 11.12
N SER A 62 6.85 11.58 11.67
CA SER A 62 6.65 10.14 11.81
C SER A 62 5.44 9.78 12.68
N GLU A 63 5.07 10.63 13.65
CA GLU A 63 3.89 10.37 14.48
C GLU A 63 2.60 10.47 13.66
N VAL A 64 2.52 11.45 12.75
CA VAL A 64 1.38 11.60 11.82
C VAL A 64 1.23 10.38 10.93
N VAL A 65 2.34 9.79 10.47
CA VAL A 65 2.30 8.56 9.65
C VAL A 65 1.89 7.34 10.48
N ASP A 66 2.48 7.14 11.66
CA ASP A 66 2.16 6.00 12.53
C ASP A 66 0.68 6.05 12.99
N ASP A 67 0.16 7.24 13.31
CA ASP A 67 -1.23 7.42 13.79
C ASP A 67 -2.27 7.26 12.69
N ALA A 68 -1.89 7.41 11.41
CA ALA A 68 -2.79 7.37 10.26
C ALA A 68 -3.37 5.98 9.96
N PHE A 69 -2.79 4.92 10.54
CA PHE A 69 -3.16 3.54 10.21
C PHE A 69 -3.42 2.68 11.44
N PHE A 70 -4.43 1.82 11.33
CA PHE A 70 -4.54 0.63 12.16
C PHE A 70 -3.63 -0.47 11.61
N THR A 71 -2.82 -1.05 12.49
CA THR A 71 -1.84 -2.08 12.13
C THR A 71 -2.36 -3.48 12.42
N PHE A 72 -2.04 -4.40 11.52
CA PHE A 72 -2.60 -5.75 11.52
C PHE A 72 -1.56 -6.80 11.15
N GLU A 73 -1.54 -7.90 11.90
CA GLU A 73 -0.74 -9.10 11.58
C GLU A 73 -1.64 -10.21 11.04
N ILE A 74 -1.07 -11.16 10.31
CA ILE A 74 -1.79 -12.35 9.85
C ILE A 74 -2.09 -13.25 11.06
N ALA A 75 -3.37 -13.49 11.31
CA ALA A 75 -3.82 -14.36 12.40
C ALA A 75 -4.18 -15.77 11.91
N ASP A 76 -4.83 -15.90 10.75
CA ASP A 76 -5.23 -17.20 10.18
C ASP A 76 -5.48 -17.11 8.67
N GLU A 77 -5.25 -18.19 7.94
CA GLU A 77 -5.61 -18.32 6.52
C GLU A 77 -6.92 -19.09 6.37
N LEU A 78 -7.89 -18.50 5.67
CA LEU A 78 -9.20 -19.09 5.48
C LEU A 78 -9.26 -19.96 4.22
N LYS A 79 -10.13 -20.97 4.24
CA LYS A 79 -10.23 -22.00 3.18
C LYS A 79 -10.63 -21.45 1.81
N ASP A 80 -11.21 -20.25 1.76
CA ASP A 80 -11.62 -19.58 0.54
C ASP A 80 -10.53 -18.66 -0.04
N GLY A 81 -9.32 -18.66 0.55
CA GLY A 81 -8.20 -17.81 0.16
C GLY A 81 -8.24 -16.41 0.78
N SER A 82 -9.24 -16.10 1.62
CA SER A 82 -9.22 -14.89 2.44
C SER A 82 -8.26 -15.06 3.62
N VAL A 83 -7.78 -13.96 4.18
CA VAL A 83 -6.87 -13.96 5.34
C VAL A 83 -7.55 -13.23 6.48
N ARG A 84 -7.51 -13.81 7.68
CA ARG A 84 -7.94 -13.15 8.91
C ARG A 84 -6.75 -12.41 9.49
N LEU A 85 -6.96 -11.13 9.77
CA LEU A 85 -5.97 -10.25 10.37
C LEU A 85 -6.33 -9.91 11.81
N GLY A 86 -5.33 -9.89 12.70
CA GLY A 86 -5.45 -9.46 14.09
C GLY A 86 -4.82 -8.09 14.30
N ARG A 87 -5.52 -7.18 14.98
CA ARG A 87 -4.98 -5.83 15.24
C ARG A 87 -3.84 -5.90 16.24
N VAL A 88 -2.73 -5.27 15.88
CA VAL A 88 -1.57 -5.06 16.75
C VAL A 88 -1.40 -3.57 17.07
N ARG A 89 -0.33 -3.20 17.78
CA ARG A 89 -0.03 -1.78 18.11
C ARG A 89 1.41 -1.40 17.80
N ASP A 90 2.06 -2.24 17.02
CA ASP A 90 3.41 -2.01 16.53
C ASP A 90 3.39 -0.89 15.49
N SER A 91 4.46 -0.10 15.46
CA SER A 91 4.63 1.03 14.53
C SER A 91 5.00 0.49 13.16
N LEU A 92 4.32 0.96 12.11
CA LEU A 92 4.61 0.53 10.74
C LEU A 92 6.00 0.96 10.28
N LEU A 93 6.49 2.10 10.77
CA LEU A 93 7.81 2.63 10.44
C LEU A 93 8.97 1.90 11.13
N LYS A 94 8.68 1.10 12.18
CA LYS A 94 9.71 0.50 13.04
C LYS A 94 9.60 -1.01 13.17
N ALA A 95 8.47 -1.60 12.78
CA ALA A 95 8.28 -3.03 12.85
C ALA A 95 9.25 -3.75 11.90
N GLU A 96 9.85 -4.83 12.39
CA GLU A 96 10.57 -5.79 11.54
C GLU A 96 9.59 -6.79 10.90
N ASP A 97 8.40 -6.93 11.49
CA ASP A 97 7.33 -7.81 11.03
C ASP A 97 6.55 -7.21 9.84
N LEU A 98 6.06 -8.07 8.96
CA LEU A 98 5.23 -7.69 7.83
C LEU A 98 3.80 -7.39 8.30
N LEU A 99 3.45 -6.11 8.34
CA LEU A 99 2.15 -5.64 8.83
C LEU A 99 1.28 -5.06 7.71
N PHE A 100 0.00 -5.38 7.77
CA PHE A 100 -1.03 -4.72 6.98
C PHE A 100 -1.41 -3.39 7.64
N ALA A 101 -1.69 -2.39 6.81
CA ALA A 101 -2.05 -1.04 7.26
C ALA A 101 -3.45 -0.67 6.73
N LEU A 102 -4.41 -0.48 7.63
CA LEU A 102 -5.74 0.02 7.31
C LEU A 102 -5.83 1.50 7.70
N PRO A 103 -6.02 2.43 6.74
CA PRO A 103 -6.21 3.85 7.03
C PRO A 103 -7.31 4.12 8.07
N ASP A 104 -7.04 4.96 9.06
CA ASP A 104 -8.03 5.43 10.03
C ASP A 104 -8.91 6.53 9.41
N ILE A 105 -9.93 6.08 8.68
CA ILE A 105 -10.91 6.92 8.00
C ILE A 105 -12.23 7.09 8.76
N GLN A 106 -12.26 6.82 10.07
CA GLN A 106 -13.48 6.98 10.87
C GLN A 106 -14.02 8.42 10.84
N ASP A 107 -13.13 9.41 10.65
CA ASP A 107 -13.47 10.79 10.29
C ASP A 107 -12.68 11.17 9.02
N GLU A 108 -13.32 11.09 7.85
CA GLU A 108 -12.69 11.38 6.56
C GLU A 108 -12.17 12.82 6.42
N GLN A 109 -12.63 13.77 7.25
CA GLN A 109 -12.25 15.18 7.14
C GLN A 109 -11.21 15.62 8.17
N LYS A 110 -11.17 14.97 9.33
CA LYS A 110 -10.35 15.38 10.49
C LYS A 110 -9.77 14.21 11.26
N GLY A 111 -9.81 13.02 10.69
CA GLY A 111 -9.23 11.81 11.25
C GLY A 111 -7.72 11.75 10.99
N PRO A 112 -7.03 10.81 11.66
CA PRO A 112 -5.58 10.65 11.53
C PRO A 112 -5.12 10.47 10.08
N PHE A 113 -5.87 9.72 9.27
CA PHE A 113 -5.54 9.55 7.86
C PHE A 113 -5.66 10.85 7.06
N ALA A 114 -6.67 11.68 7.33
CA ALA A 114 -6.83 12.97 6.67
C ALA A 114 -5.68 13.93 7.03
N ASP A 115 -5.24 13.92 8.29
CA ASP A 115 -4.07 14.69 8.74
C ASP A 115 -2.79 14.25 8.02
N PHE A 116 -2.59 12.93 7.83
CA PHE A 116 -1.48 12.39 7.04
C PHE A 116 -1.52 12.81 5.58
N ILE A 117 -2.67 12.69 4.91
CA ILE A 117 -2.84 13.10 3.51
C ILE A 117 -2.52 14.60 3.36
N HIS A 118 -3.02 15.44 4.26
CA HIS A 118 -2.73 16.87 4.23
C HIS A 118 -1.24 17.18 4.46
N HIS A 119 -0.60 16.47 5.40
CA HIS A 119 0.83 16.61 5.68
C HIS A 119 1.68 16.22 4.46
N ALA A 120 1.46 15.02 3.92
CA ALA A 120 2.17 14.53 2.74
C ALA A 120 1.98 15.46 1.53
N THR A 121 0.77 15.98 1.34
CA THR A 121 0.42 16.93 0.27
C THR A 121 1.24 18.23 0.40
N HIS A 122 1.33 18.79 1.60
CA HIS A 122 2.14 19.98 1.87
C HIS A 122 3.64 19.74 1.60
N LEU A 123 4.17 18.61 2.07
CA LEU A 123 5.58 18.27 1.90
C LEU A 123 5.91 18.06 0.42
N ARG A 124 5.04 17.39 -0.35
CA ARG A 124 5.24 17.22 -1.79
C ARG A 124 5.29 18.56 -2.51
N VAL A 125 4.36 19.47 -2.24
CA VAL A 125 4.34 20.81 -2.86
C VAL A 125 5.58 21.61 -2.49
N GLN A 126 6.04 21.52 -1.23
CA GLN A 126 7.28 22.17 -0.81
C GLN A 126 8.48 21.64 -1.59
N MET A 127 8.59 20.32 -1.71
CA MET A 127 9.66 19.67 -2.47
C MET A 127 9.62 20.03 -3.96
N LEU A 128 8.44 19.99 -4.59
CA LEU A 128 8.28 20.36 -6.00
C LEU A 128 8.73 21.80 -6.28
N ASN A 129 8.36 22.74 -5.41
CA ASN A 129 8.77 24.14 -5.54
C ASN A 129 10.28 24.36 -5.35
N GLU A 130 10.98 23.43 -4.69
CA GLU A 130 12.44 23.45 -4.57
C GLU A 130 13.12 22.81 -5.79
N LEU A 131 12.56 21.71 -6.30
CA LEU A 131 13.14 20.94 -7.40
C LEU A 131 12.83 21.52 -8.79
N ILE A 132 11.74 22.26 -8.93
CA ILE A 132 11.24 22.75 -10.23
C ILE A 132 11.16 24.29 -10.22
N GLU A 133 11.72 24.91 -11.26
CA GLU A 133 11.54 26.34 -11.51
C GLU A 133 10.18 26.63 -12.17
N PHE A 134 9.15 26.81 -11.35
CA PHE A 134 7.83 27.25 -11.84
C PHE A 134 7.80 28.75 -12.17
N SER A 135 6.91 29.16 -13.08
CA SER A 135 6.65 30.59 -13.35
C SER A 135 6.00 31.30 -12.16
N GLU A 136 5.15 30.59 -11.44
CA GLU A 136 4.53 30.97 -10.18
C GLU A 136 4.59 29.76 -9.24
N PRO A 137 4.78 29.93 -7.92
CA PRO A 137 4.88 28.80 -7.00
C PRO A 137 3.66 27.89 -7.10
N TYR A 138 3.90 26.60 -7.23
CA TYR A 138 2.85 25.59 -7.24
C TYR A 138 2.19 25.50 -5.85
N THR A 139 0.87 25.40 -5.79
CA THR A 139 0.14 25.42 -4.52
C THR A 139 -0.48 24.07 -4.18
N VAL A 140 -0.86 23.91 -2.91
CA VAL A 140 -1.62 22.74 -2.44
C VAL A 140 -2.96 22.64 -3.16
N ASP A 141 -3.66 23.77 -3.35
CA ASP A 141 -4.94 23.81 -4.06
C ASP A 141 -4.80 23.29 -5.50
N ASP A 142 -3.71 23.64 -6.21
CA ASP A 142 -3.46 23.18 -7.58
C ASP A 142 -3.29 21.65 -7.65
N MET A 143 -2.56 21.07 -6.70
CA MET A 143 -2.37 19.62 -6.63
C MET A 143 -3.66 18.89 -6.26
N GLU A 144 -4.38 19.39 -5.25
CA GLU A 144 -5.63 18.80 -4.77
C GLU A 144 -6.72 18.81 -5.86
N GLU A 145 -6.78 19.83 -6.71
CA GLU A 145 -7.69 19.87 -7.84
C GLU A 145 -7.45 18.69 -8.80
N ILE A 146 -6.19 18.46 -9.18
CA ILE A 146 -5.81 17.36 -10.09
C ILE A 146 -6.07 15.99 -9.47
N LEU A 147 -5.70 15.81 -8.19
CA LEU A 147 -5.95 14.55 -7.48
C LEU A 147 -7.45 14.25 -7.38
N ARG A 148 -8.28 15.26 -7.12
CA ARG A 148 -9.73 15.11 -7.07
C ARG A 148 -10.32 14.76 -8.43
N GLU A 149 -9.78 15.30 -9.52
CA GLU A 149 -10.20 14.91 -10.88
C GLU A 149 -9.89 13.44 -11.16
N LYS A 150 -8.70 12.96 -10.75
CA LYS A 150 -8.29 11.55 -10.88
C LYS A 150 -9.20 10.61 -10.09
N GLU A 151 -9.46 10.93 -8.82
CA GLU A 151 -10.38 10.16 -7.96
C GLU A 151 -11.82 10.19 -8.51
N GLY A 152 -12.28 11.37 -8.95
CA GLY A 152 -13.61 11.55 -9.53
C GLY A 152 -13.81 10.74 -10.82
N ALA A 153 -12.78 10.62 -11.66
CA ALA A 153 -12.81 9.78 -12.85
C ALA A 153 -12.99 8.29 -12.49
N ALA A 154 -12.23 7.79 -11.50
CA ALA A 154 -12.38 6.42 -11.02
C ALA A 154 -13.80 6.15 -10.47
N PHE A 155 -14.36 7.11 -9.72
CA PHE A 155 -15.72 7.03 -9.20
C PHE A 155 -16.78 6.98 -10.31
N ILE A 156 -16.65 7.80 -11.36
CA ILE A 156 -17.58 7.79 -12.51
C ILE A 156 -17.55 6.44 -13.24
N GLU A 157 -16.39 5.79 -13.28
CA GLU A 157 -16.22 4.44 -13.83
C GLU A 157 -16.73 3.33 -12.90
N GLY A 158 -17.21 3.67 -11.70
CA GLY A 158 -17.71 2.72 -10.72
C GLY A 158 -16.61 1.90 -10.05
N ARG A 159 -15.38 2.42 -10.03
CA ARG A 159 -14.21 1.78 -9.39
C ARG A 159 -13.93 2.47 -8.06
N HIS A 160 -13.68 1.68 -7.02
CA HIS A 160 -13.15 2.22 -5.77
C HIS A 160 -11.68 2.57 -5.94
N PHE A 161 -11.27 3.70 -5.36
CA PHE A 161 -9.89 4.15 -5.39
C PHE A 161 -9.13 3.53 -4.22
N HIS A 162 -8.10 2.74 -4.51
CA HIS A 162 -7.36 2.02 -3.48
C HIS A 162 -6.49 3.01 -2.68
N PHE A 163 -6.40 2.84 -1.36
CA PHE A 163 -5.65 3.77 -0.50
C PHE A 163 -4.16 3.83 -0.84
N HIS A 164 -3.55 2.71 -1.23
CA HIS A 164 -2.19 2.72 -1.79
C HIS A 164 -2.07 3.72 -2.95
N ASP A 165 -2.98 3.65 -3.93
CA ASP A 165 -2.94 4.51 -5.12
C ASP A 165 -3.19 5.97 -4.75
N GLN A 166 -4.00 6.24 -3.72
CA GLN A 166 -4.20 7.58 -3.21
C GLN A 166 -2.93 8.17 -2.62
N ILE A 167 -2.24 7.40 -1.78
CA ILE A 167 -1.01 7.85 -1.13
C ILE A 167 0.09 8.02 -2.18
N THR A 168 0.31 7.05 -3.05
CA THR A 168 1.35 7.14 -4.10
C THR A 168 1.08 8.27 -5.09
N SER A 169 -0.19 8.53 -5.43
CA SER A 169 -0.55 9.68 -6.27
C SER A 169 -0.12 11.02 -5.69
N ILE A 170 0.02 11.13 -4.37
CA ILE A 170 0.57 12.31 -3.68
C ILE A 170 2.09 12.23 -3.62
N LEU A 171 2.63 11.12 -3.11
CA LEU A 171 4.06 10.98 -2.84
C LEU A 171 4.90 11.10 -4.11
N GLU A 172 4.39 10.63 -5.24
CA GLU A 172 5.06 10.61 -6.54
C GLU A 172 4.55 11.71 -7.49
N PHE A 173 3.70 12.62 -7.01
CA PHE A 173 3.04 13.62 -7.86
C PHE A 173 4.04 14.51 -8.63
N VAL A 174 3.99 14.53 -9.95
CA VAL A 174 4.74 15.50 -10.78
C VAL A 174 3.74 16.23 -11.67
N PRO A 175 3.71 17.58 -11.69
CA PRO A 175 2.82 18.32 -12.57
C PRO A 175 3.12 18.04 -14.06
N ASP A 176 2.07 18.07 -14.88
CA ASP A 176 2.19 17.84 -16.32
C ASP A 176 3.23 18.75 -16.98
N GLY A 177 4.10 18.16 -17.81
CA GLY A 177 5.15 18.88 -18.53
C GLY A 177 6.44 19.07 -17.76
N PHE A 178 6.55 18.54 -16.54
CA PHE A 178 7.76 18.53 -15.73
C PHE A 178 8.28 17.10 -15.52
N LYS A 179 9.58 16.96 -15.23
CA LYS A 179 10.24 15.72 -14.80
C LYS A 179 11.18 16.08 -13.66
N LEU A 180 11.30 15.21 -12.66
CA LEU A 180 12.31 15.38 -11.61
C LEU A 180 13.64 14.81 -12.08
N GLU A 181 14.76 15.31 -11.53
CA GLU A 181 16.09 14.83 -11.91
C GLU A 181 16.26 13.31 -11.66
N ALA A 182 15.58 12.78 -10.64
CA ALA A 182 15.52 11.34 -10.37
C ALA A 182 14.90 10.52 -11.53
N ASP A 183 14.08 11.15 -12.38
CA ASP A 183 13.42 10.53 -13.52
C ASP A 183 14.24 10.66 -14.82
N LEU A 184 15.34 11.44 -14.81
CA LEU A 184 16.15 11.70 -16.00
C LEU A 184 17.22 10.62 -16.25
N ASP A 185 17.55 9.81 -15.24
CA ASP A 185 18.61 8.79 -15.33
C ASP A 185 18.21 7.53 -16.13
N GLU A 186 16.92 7.33 -16.44
CA GLU A 186 16.48 6.26 -17.35
C GLU A 186 16.38 6.70 -18.82
N ASP A 187 16.10 7.98 -19.08
CA ASP A 187 15.78 8.49 -20.43
C ASP A 187 16.95 9.20 -21.15
N GLU A 188 18.00 9.64 -20.45
CA GLU A 188 19.13 10.37 -21.09
C GLU A 188 20.08 9.50 -21.94
N LYS A 189 19.73 8.23 -22.22
CA LYS A 189 20.37 7.43 -23.29
C LYS A 189 19.56 7.29 -24.58
N ALA A 190 18.39 7.93 -24.69
CA ALA A 190 17.53 7.81 -25.86
C ALA A 190 17.29 9.13 -26.61
N SER A 191 18.26 10.06 -26.65
CA SER A 191 18.15 11.19 -27.57
C SER A 191 18.65 10.82 -28.98
N LYS A 192 17.75 10.22 -29.78
CA LYS A 192 17.58 10.27 -31.26
C LYS A 192 17.20 8.91 -31.86
N GLU A 193 15.92 8.70 -32.14
CA GLU A 193 15.39 8.34 -33.46
C GLU A 193 13.85 8.39 -33.42
N GLU A 194 13.24 8.44 -34.60
CA GLU A 194 11.92 8.93 -34.94
C GLU A 194 10.72 8.24 -34.27
N GLU A 195 9.62 9.00 -34.14
CA GLU A 195 8.28 8.54 -33.82
C GLU A 195 7.84 7.36 -34.71
N GLU A 196 7.72 6.17 -34.13
CA GLU A 196 6.94 5.08 -34.70
C GLU A 196 5.97 4.58 -33.62
N TYR A 197 4.67 4.75 -33.88
CA TYR A 197 3.59 4.30 -33.01
C TYR A 197 3.57 2.75 -33.00
N PRO A 198 3.69 2.06 -31.85
CA PRO A 198 3.44 0.63 -31.81
C PRO A 198 1.94 0.35 -31.99
N GLU A 199 1.62 -0.53 -32.94
CA GLU A 199 0.27 -1.07 -33.14
C GLU A 199 -0.21 -1.76 -31.85
N LEU A 200 -1.45 -1.49 -31.46
CA LEU A 200 -2.13 -2.11 -30.32
C LEU A 200 -2.14 -3.65 -30.44
N GLU A 201 -1.25 -4.31 -29.72
CA GLU A 201 -1.40 -5.74 -29.43
C GLU A 201 -2.61 -5.93 -28.51
N THR A 202 -3.50 -6.82 -28.94
CA THR A 202 -4.69 -7.22 -28.21
C THR A 202 -4.28 -7.88 -26.89
N VAL A 203 -4.74 -7.33 -25.77
CA VAL A 203 -4.61 -7.92 -24.43
C VAL A 203 -5.29 -9.29 -24.44
N GLU A 204 -4.50 -10.36 -24.46
CA GLU A 204 -4.99 -11.69 -24.07
C GLU A 204 -5.16 -11.70 -22.54
N GLU A 205 -6.36 -12.03 -22.07
CA GLU A 205 -6.66 -12.30 -20.67
C GLU A 205 -5.68 -13.34 -20.12
N ALA A 206 -4.94 -12.97 -19.07
CA ALA A 206 -3.99 -13.86 -18.43
C ALA A 206 -4.72 -15.14 -17.93
N PRO A 207 -4.20 -16.35 -18.22
CA PRO A 207 -4.83 -17.58 -17.77
C PRO A 207 -4.78 -17.67 -16.24
N GLU A 208 -5.83 -18.26 -15.65
CA GLU A 208 -6.06 -18.41 -14.19
C GLU A 208 -4.84 -18.94 -13.39
N GLU A 209 -3.89 -19.62 -14.03
CA GLU A 209 -2.67 -20.13 -13.41
C GLU A 209 -1.67 -19.02 -13.02
N GLU A 210 -1.57 -17.91 -13.78
CA GLU A 210 -0.68 -16.78 -13.43
C GLU A 210 -1.22 -15.99 -12.23
N ALA A 211 -2.54 -15.80 -12.14
CA ALA A 211 -3.17 -15.19 -10.96
C ALA A 211 -2.96 -16.02 -9.67
N ILE A 212 -2.89 -17.35 -9.79
CA ILE A 212 -2.56 -18.25 -8.66
C ILE A 212 -1.09 -18.14 -8.27
N LEU A 213 -0.18 -17.93 -9.24
CA LEU A 213 1.23 -17.73 -8.98
C LEU A 213 1.49 -16.38 -8.28
N VAL A 214 0.84 -15.29 -8.70
CA VAL A 214 0.93 -13.99 -8.03
C VAL A 214 0.38 -14.06 -6.61
N LYS A 215 -0.75 -14.75 -6.40
CA LYS A 215 -1.31 -15.01 -5.05
C LYS A 215 -0.34 -15.78 -4.16
N LYS A 216 0.32 -16.82 -4.69
CA LYS A 216 1.30 -17.60 -3.94
C LYS A 216 2.60 -16.84 -3.70
N GLU A 217 3.05 -16.06 -4.67
CA GLU A 217 4.23 -15.22 -4.51
C GLU A 217 3.98 -14.18 -3.44
N LYS A 218 2.87 -13.42 -3.47
CA LYS A 218 2.52 -12.50 -2.37
C LYS A 218 2.37 -13.18 -1.00
N LEU A 219 2.10 -14.48 -0.93
CA LEU A 219 2.03 -15.25 0.34
C LEU A 219 3.35 -15.94 0.75
N ARG A 220 4.36 -16.03 -0.11
CA ARG A 220 5.53 -16.93 0.07
C ARG A 220 6.84 -16.16 0.28
N TRP A 221 6.91 -15.38 1.35
CA TRP A 221 8.13 -14.74 1.85
C TRP A 221 7.93 -14.66 3.38
N ASP A 222 8.49 -15.49 4.27
CA ASP A 222 9.80 -16.13 4.37
C ASP A 222 9.67 -17.58 4.90
N GLU A 223 10.14 -18.56 4.12
CA GLU A 223 10.54 -19.88 4.65
C GLU A 223 11.99 -20.19 4.18
N GLU A 224 12.83 -19.16 4.04
CA GLU A 224 14.29 -19.32 3.96
C GLU A 224 14.93 -19.08 5.33
N GLY A 225 14.72 -20.04 6.21
CA GLY A 225 15.24 -19.96 7.57
C GLY A 225 15.21 -21.26 8.37
N GLU A 226 15.41 -22.44 7.76
CA GLU A 226 15.98 -23.63 8.42
C GLU A 226 16.15 -24.82 7.43
N GLU A 227 17.25 -24.85 6.69
CA GLU A 227 17.80 -26.14 6.21
C GLU A 227 18.68 -26.73 7.31
N GLY A 228 18.26 -27.87 7.88
CA GLY A 228 18.98 -28.54 8.98
C GLY A 228 18.59 -30.00 9.21
N GLU A 229 18.87 -30.84 8.22
CA GLU A 229 19.09 -32.31 8.29
C GLU A 229 17.93 -33.25 8.67
N GLU A 230 17.28 -33.82 7.64
CA GLU A 230 16.80 -35.21 7.70
C GLU A 230 17.95 -36.18 7.40
N GLY A 231 18.17 -37.15 8.29
CA GLY A 231 19.06 -38.30 8.08
C GLY A 231 18.54 -39.56 8.77
N GLU A 232 18.04 -40.50 7.96
CA GLU A 232 17.41 -41.78 8.32
C GLU A 232 18.24 -42.76 9.19
N GLU A 233 17.46 -43.47 10.02
CA GLU A 233 17.55 -44.86 10.54
C GLU A 233 18.88 -45.63 10.72
N GLY A 234 19.02 -46.23 11.91
CA GLY A 234 19.97 -47.33 12.16
C GLY A 234 19.74 -48.12 13.46
N LYS A 235 18.93 -49.18 13.38
CA LYS A 235 18.67 -50.22 14.42
C LYS A 235 19.95 -50.93 14.94
N LYS A 236 20.05 -51.09 16.28
CA LYS A 236 20.63 -52.20 17.11
C LYS A 236 21.21 -51.57 18.39
N GLY A 237 21.08 -52.05 19.62
CA GLY A 237 20.53 -53.25 20.22
C GLY A 237 21.19 -53.43 21.60
N LYS A 238 20.38 -53.67 22.65
CA LYS A 238 20.66 -54.45 23.88
C LYS A 238 21.67 -53.95 24.94
N GLU A 239 21.32 -54.33 26.19
CA GLU A 239 22.05 -54.31 27.49
C GLU A 239 21.92 -53.02 28.31
N GLY A 240 21.59 -53.01 29.61
CA GLY A 240 21.32 -54.02 30.64
C GLY A 240 20.74 -53.30 31.88
N SER A 241 19.86 -53.94 32.66
CA SER A 241 20.05 -54.24 34.11
C SER A 241 20.66 -53.13 34.95
#